data_AF-A0A2S9XXR8-F1
#
_entry.id   AF-A0A2S9XXR8-F1
#
_cell.length_a   1.000
_cell.length_b   1.000
_cell.length_c   1.000
_cell.angle_alpha   90.00
_cell.angle_beta   90.00
_cell.angle_gamma   90.00
#
_symmetry.space_group_name_H-M   'P 1'
#
loop_
_entity.id
_entity.type
_entity.pdbx_description
1 polymer ?
#
loop_
_entity_poly.entity_id
_entity_poly.type
_entity_poly.pdbx_seq_one_letter_code
_entity_poly.pdbx_strand_id
1 'polypeptide(L)'
;MATSAQKQASAARRAKNRARGLARDYLRVRARPIYRGGRYKITRRCVGRLFLFSPGYKAAELTNFLGYCLAYAATRYGIQVHSSLWMSNHHHTDLTDPDANLVPFKQLLHSLVARGRNAQLGRTDSVWSGDAPCDTQRPTDDESLMDLVYTLTNPVEAGLVKWSRDWPSFTTIGWRFGETRTFKRPDGIFDEDGDMPEEVSLTLVRPAIFSKLDDDAFYDKLMDAVRERELEVHRYMRKVGRRFMGQRKLARQRWNRAPQSFEERFTITPKHAASCLRLVLNEVARDREWERDYAAARAALLAGEPAVFPAGTYWMRRFAGVDVIAQAP
;
A
#
# COMPACT_ATOMS: atom_id res chain seq x y z
N MET A 1 -23.31 -26.25 1.08
CA MET A 1 -23.31 -26.30 -0.40
C MET A 1 -23.85 -24.99 -0.94
N ALA A 2 -23.34 -24.50 -2.09
CA ALA A 2 -23.83 -23.26 -2.70
C ALA A 2 -25.27 -23.43 -3.22
N THR A 3 -26.13 -22.43 -2.97
CA THR A 3 -27.53 -22.42 -3.43
C THR A 3 -27.63 -22.30 -4.94
N SER A 4 -28.79 -22.65 -5.51
CA SER A 4 -29.04 -22.48 -6.96
C SER A 4 -28.85 -21.02 -7.40
N ALA A 5 -29.35 -20.06 -6.61
CA ALA A 5 -29.16 -18.64 -6.84
C ALA A 5 -27.67 -18.22 -6.82
N GLN A 6 -26.88 -18.74 -5.88
CA GLN A 6 -25.43 -18.47 -5.82
C GLN A 6 -24.70 -19.04 -7.05
N LYS A 7 -25.09 -20.22 -7.52
CA LYS A 7 -24.54 -20.84 -8.74
C LYS A 7 -24.88 -20.01 -9.98
N GLN A 8 -26.12 -19.55 -10.12
CA GLN A 8 -26.56 -18.69 -11.22
C GLN A 8 -25.83 -17.33 -11.21
N ALA A 9 -25.75 -16.66 -10.06
CA ALA A 9 -25.01 -15.40 -9.94
C ALA A 9 -23.53 -15.55 -10.32
N SER A 10 -22.88 -16.64 -9.90
CA SER A 10 -21.50 -16.94 -10.29
C SER A 10 -21.36 -17.22 -11.79
N ALA A 11 -22.32 -17.94 -12.40
CA ALA A 11 -22.33 -18.19 -13.83
C ALA A 11 -22.49 -16.89 -14.63
N ALA A 12 -23.43 -16.03 -14.25
CA ALA A 12 -23.64 -14.72 -14.86
C ALA A 12 -22.38 -13.84 -14.77
N ARG A 13 -21.71 -13.81 -13.60
CA ARG A 13 -20.44 -13.09 -13.44
C ARG A 13 -19.34 -13.62 -14.37
N ARG A 14 -19.21 -14.96 -14.51
CA ARG A 14 -18.25 -15.56 -15.45
C ARG A 14 -18.57 -15.22 -16.90
N ALA A 15 -19.84 -15.25 -17.29
CA ALA A 15 -20.27 -14.87 -18.63
C ALA A 15 -19.95 -13.40 -18.93
N LYS A 16 -20.28 -12.48 -18.02
CA LYS A 16 -19.94 -11.06 -18.12
C LYS A 16 -18.43 -10.83 -18.22
N ASN A 17 -17.63 -11.53 -17.41
CA ASN A 17 -16.18 -11.44 -17.45
C ASN A 17 -15.59 -11.97 -18.76
N ARG A 18 -16.15 -13.07 -19.31
CA ARG A 18 -15.76 -13.60 -20.63
C ARG A 18 -16.12 -12.63 -21.75
N ALA A 19 -17.36 -12.13 -21.78
CA ALA A 19 -17.80 -11.15 -22.77
C ALA A 19 -16.91 -9.89 -22.75
N ARG A 20 -16.57 -9.39 -21.56
CA ARG A 20 -15.64 -8.25 -21.40
C ARG A 20 -14.22 -8.58 -21.90
N GLY A 21 -13.78 -9.82 -21.77
CA GLY A 21 -12.50 -10.29 -22.32
C GLY A 21 -12.52 -10.39 -23.84
N LEU A 22 -13.61 -10.92 -24.42
CA LEU A 22 -13.82 -11.08 -25.86
C LEU A 22 -14.01 -9.75 -26.59
N ALA A 23 -14.53 -8.73 -25.90
CA ALA A 23 -14.68 -7.38 -26.45
C ALA A 23 -13.35 -6.62 -26.61
N ARG A 24 -12.21 -7.19 -26.17
CA ARG A 24 -10.90 -6.59 -26.40
C ARG A 24 -10.39 -7.00 -27.76
N ASP A 25 -9.88 -6.05 -28.51
CA ASP A 25 -9.20 -6.24 -29.80
C ASP A 25 -7.72 -6.62 -29.67
N TYR A 26 -7.27 -6.97 -28.46
CA TYR A 26 -5.91 -7.44 -28.16
C TYR A 26 -5.90 -8.54 -27.10
N LEU A 27 -4.83 -9.34 -27.09
CA LEU A 27 -4.66 -10.44 -26.14
C LEU A 27 -4.64 -9.93 -24.70
N ARG A 28 -5.40 -10.59 -23.82
CA ARG A 28 -5.44 -10.22 -22.41
C ARG A 28 -4.08 -10.43 -21.74
N VAL A 29 -3.50 -9.35 -21.23
CA VAL A 29 -2.29 -9.37 -20.40
C VAL A 29 -2.60 -9.05 -18.94
N ARG A 30 -1.72 -9.47 -18.02
CA ARG A 30 -1.80 -9.15 -16.58
C ARG A 30 -0.73 -8.15 -16.14
N ALA A 31 0.12 -7.72 -17.07
CA ALA A 31 1.19 -6.78 -16.79
C ALA A 31 0.60 -5.43 -16.34
N ARG A 32 1.35 -4.72 -15.50
CA ARG A 32 1.03 -3.37 -15.06
C ARG A 32 2.28 -2.51 -15.28
N PRO A 33 2.13 -1.28 -15.79
CA PRO A 33 3.29 -0.41 -15.94
C PRO A 33 3.83 0.02 -14.58
N ILE A 34 5.15 0.14 -14.47
CA ILE A 34 5.85 0.76 -13.35
C ILE A 34 6.69 1.89 -13.93
N TYR A 35 6.35 3.14 -13.58
CA TYR A 35 6.99 4.33 -14.12
C TYR A 35 7.93 4.96 -13.10
N ARG A 36 9.00 5.59 -13.60
CA ARG A 36 9.85 6.49 -12.81
C ARG A 36 9.04 7.68 -12.33
N GLY A 37 9.28 8.14 -11.11
CA GLY A 37 8.52 9.21 -10.45
C GLY A 37 7.11 8.82 -10.03
N GLY A 38 6.75 7.53 -10.08
CA GLY A 38 5.41 7.08 -9.75
C GLY A 38 5.07 7.33 -8.28
N ARG A 39 3.92 7.98 -8.03
CA ARG A 39 3.36 8.18 -6.68
C ARG A 39 2.35 7.08 -6.36
N TYR A 40 2.53 6.41 -5.23
CA TYR A 40 1.72 5.26 -4.86
C TYR A 40 1.26 5.34 -3.42
N LYS A 41 0.03 4.93 -3.19
CA LYS A 41 -0.43 4.44 -1.89
C LYS A 41 -0.46 2.93 -1.90
N ILE A 42 0.43 2.33 -1.13
CA ILE A 42 0.48 0.90 -0.92
C ILE A 42 -0.47 0.53 0.21
N THR A 43 -1.36 -0.42 -0.04
CA THR A 43 -2.11 -1.11 1.00
C THR A 43 -1.86 -2.60 0.93
N ARG A 44 -1.43 -3.22 2.03
CA ARG A 44 -1.31 -4.68 2.13
C ARG A 44 -1.89 -5.23 3.41
N ARG A 45 -2.78 -6.22 3.26
CA ARG A 45 -3.52 -6.86 4.35
C ARG A 45 -2.85 -8.16 4.80
N CYS A 46 -3.00 -8.46 6.09
CA CYS A 46 -2.65 -9.74 6.67
C CYS A 46 -3.58 -10.86 6.17
N VAL A 47 -3.05 -12.08 6.15
CA VAL A 47 -3.84 -13.29 5.87
C VAL A 47 -5.04 -13.37 6.80
N GLY A 48 -6.21 -13.69 6.24
CA GLY A 48 -7.46 -13.84 7.01
C GLY A 48 -7.88 -12.60 7.80
N ARG A 49 -7.33 -11.41 7.48
CA ARG A 49 -7.48 -10.17 8.26
C ARG A 49 -7.04 -10.31 9.71
N LEU A 50 -6.18 -11.28 10.02
CA LEU A 50 -5.64 -11.48 11.35
C LEU A 50 -4.90 -10.24 11.85
N PHE A 51 -5.00 -9.97 13.14
CA PHE A 51 -4.35 -8.85 13.81
C PHE A 51 -2.84 -9.10 14.03
N LEU A 52 -2.13 -9.60 13.03
CA LEU A 52 -0.71 -9.97 13.15
C LEU A 52 0.15 -8.78 13.59
N PHE A 53 -0.20 -7.55 13.26
CA PHE A 53 0.49 -6.34 13.72
C PHE A 53 -0.22 -5.66 14.90
N SER A 54 -0.98 -6.41 15.71
CA SER A 54 -1.55 -5.84 16.94
C SER A 54 -0.42 -5.28 17.81
N PRO A 55 -0.58 -4.06 18.36
CA PRO A 55 0.46 -3.40 19.15
C PRO A 55 0.92 -4.23 20.35
N GLY A 56 -0.02 -4.97 20.97
CA GLY A 56 0.26 -5.78 22.16
C GLY A 56 0.81 -4.95 23.33
N TYR A 57 1.50 -5.62 24.25
CA TYR A 57 2.15 -4.96 25.39
C TYR A 57 3.53 -4.37 25.06
N LYS A 58 4.17 -4.83 23.99
CA LYS A 58 5.52 -4.41 23.53
C LYS A 58 5.43 -3.57 22.27
N ALA A 59 4.60 -2.52 22.30
CA ALA A 59 4.30 -1.72 21.13
C ALA A 59 5.53 -0.95 20.59
N ALA A 60 6.43 -0.53 21.47
CA ALA A 60 7.70 0.12 21.09
C ALA A 60 8.63 -0.81 20.29
N GLU A 61 8.75 -2.08 20.70
CA GLU A 61 9.54 -3.09 19.98
C GLU A 61 8.97 -3.35 18.58
N LEU A 62 7.64 -3.45 18.47
CA LEU A 62 6.96 -3.60 17.17
C LEU A 62 7.17 -2.37 16.28
N THR A 63 7.02 -1.17 16.85
CA THR A 63 7.26 0.09 16.13
C THR A 63 8.70 0.17 15.62
N ASN A 64 9.68 -0.17 16.45
CA ASN A 64 11.08 -0.20 16.04
C ASN A 64 11.32 -1.21 14.91
N PHE A 65 10.81 -2.43 15.02
CA PHE A 65 10.96 -3.46 13.99
C PHE A 65 10.34 -3.05 12.64
N LEU A 66 9.11 -2.51 12.66
CA LEU A 66 8.42 -2.08 11.45
C LEU A 66 9.13 -0.87 10.80
N GLY A 67 9.56 0.09 11.63
CA GLY A 67 10.34 1.24 11.19
C GLY A 67 11.68 0.84 10.58
N TYR A 68 12.41 -0.06 11.23
CA TYR A 68 13.68 -0.61 10.74
C TYR A 68 13.50 -1.27 9.37
N CYS A 69 12.51 -2.15 9.21
CA CYS A 69 12.27 -2.81 7.91
C CYS A 69 11.89 -1.81 6.81
N LEU A 70 11.06 -0.81 7.12
CA LEU A 70 10.64 0.23 6.17
C LEU A 70 11.83 1.10 5.75
N ALA A 71 12.59 1.60 6.72
CA ALA A 71 13.79 2.42 6.52
C ALA A 71 14.82 1.68 5.66
N TYR A 72 15.17 0.44 6.03
CA TYR A 72 16.14 -0.36 5.28
C TYR A 72 15.71 -0.58 3.83
N ALA A 73 14.46 -0.99 3.61
CA ALA A 73 13.96 -1.23 2.27
C ALA A 73 13.86 0.07 1.44
N ALA A 74 13.43 1.17 2.05
CA ALA A 74 13.30 2.45 1.38
C ALA A 74 14.67 2.98 0.92
N THR A 75 15.66 2.97 1.82
CA THR A 75 17.03 3.38 1.52
C THR A 75 17.65 2.52 0.43
N ARG A 76 17.50 1.20 0.50
CA ARG A 76 18.08 0.29 -0.50
C ARG A 76 17.58 0.55 -1.93
N TYR A 77 16.35 1.01 -2.08
CA TYR A 77 15.69 1.16 -3.38
C TYR A 77 15.39 2.62 -3.77
N GLY A 78 15.88 3.59 -3.00
CA GLY A 78 15.69 5.01 -3.27
C GLY A 78 14.24 5.48 -3.14
N ILE A 79 13.43 4.82 -2.32
CA ILE A 79 12.00 5.13 -2.16
C ILE A 79 11.82 6.32 -1.22
N GLN A 80 11.02 7.29 -1.66
CA GLN A 80 10.68 8.48 -0.88
C GLN A 80 9.37 8.23 -0.13
N VAL A 81 9.43 8.00 1.18
CA VAL A 81 8.23 7.79 2.01
C VAL A 81 7.63 9.13 2.42
N HIS A 82 6.33 9.31 2.23
CA HIS A 82 5.58 10.53 2.57
C HIS A 82 4.71 10.36 3.81
N SER A 83 4.12 9.18 3.97
CA SER A 83 3.43 8.80 5.20
C SER A 83 3.40 7.27 5.31
N SER A 84 3.36 6.75 6.53
CA SER A 84 3.14 5.32 6.73
C SER A 84 2.46 5.07 8.06
N LEU A 85 1.47 4.18 8.05
CA LEU A 85 0.76 3.75 9.25
C LEU A 85 0.47 2.25 9.18
N TRP A 86 0.80 1.55 10.26
CA TRP A 86 0.61 0.11 10.39
C TRP A 86 -0.55 -0.16 11.35
N MET A 87 -1.68 -0.56 10.79
CA MET A 87 -2.86 -1.04 11.50
C MET A 87 -2.62 -2.45 12.02
N SER A 88 -3.49 -2.94 12.90
CA SER A 88 -3.33 -4.29 13.46
C SER A 88 -3.33 -5.42 12.41
N ASN A 89 -3.99 -5.25 11.27
CA ASN A 89 -4.14 -6.31 10.24
C ASN A 89 -3.75 -5.86 8.83
N HIS A 90 -3.16 -4.69 8.65
CA HIS A 90 -2.69 -4.19 7.37
C HIS A 90 -1.79 -2.97 7.57
N HIS A 91 -1.15 -2.49 6.51
CA HIS A 91 -0.49 -1.20 6.52
C HIS A 91 -0.92 -0.35 5.32
N HIS A 92 -0.77 0.95 5.50
CA HIS A 92 -0.82 1.96 4.46
C HIS A 92 0.52 2.68 4.41
N THR A 93 1.07 2.86 3.20
CA THR A 93 2.32 3.61 3.00
C THR A 93 2.19 4.41 1.72
N ASP A 94 2.26 5.74 1.85
CA ASP A 94 2.26 6.68 0.74
C ASP A 94 3.70 7.04 0.39
N LEU A 95 4.06 6.95 -0.89
CA LEU A 95 5.43 7.12 -1.35
C LEU A 95 5.53 7.60 -2.79
N THR A 96 6.72 8.07 -3.15
CA THR A 96 7.18 8.25 -4.53
C THR A 96 8.29 7.25 -4.81
N ASP A 97 8.26 6.67 -6.00
CA ASP A 97 9.29 5.79 -6.55
C ASP A 97 10.01 6.51 -7.70
N PRO A 98 11.13 7.21 -7.44
CA PRO A 98 11.87 7.96 -8.45
C PRO A 98 12.38 7.07 -9.61
N ASP A 99 12.73 5.81 -9.30
CA ASP A 99 13.53 4.97 -10.19
C ASP A 99 12.82 3.72 -10.73
N ALA A 100 11.51 3.61 -10.51
CA ALA A 100 10.71 2.43 -10.88
C ALA A 100 11.13 1.14 -10.11
N ASN A 101 11.51 1.29 -8.84
CA ASN A 101 11.91 0.24 -7.90
C ASN A 101 10.80 -0.21 -6.92
N LEU A 102 9.53 0.15 -7.15
CA LEU A 102 8.39 -0.19 -6.28
C LEU A 102 8.28 -1.70 -6.02
N VAL A 103 8.46 -2.52 -7.06
CA VAL A 103 8.32 -3.97 -6.99
C VAL A 103 9.37 -4.60 -6.05
N PRO A 104 10.69 -4.40 -6.25
CA PRO A 104 11.70 -4.98 -5.38
C PRO A 104 11.69 -4.36 -3.97
N PHE A 105 11.31 -3.08 -3.82
CA PHE A 105 11.06 -2.46 -2.52
C PHE A 105 9.99 -3.22 -1.73
N LYS A 106 8.79 -3.40 -2.31
CA LYS A 106 7.69 -4.11 -1.64
C LYS A 106 8.07 -5.55 -1.32
N GLN A 107 8.73 -6.24 -2.25
CA GLN A 107 9.18 -7.61 -2.03
C GLN A 107 10.09 -7.71 -0.81
N LEU A 108 11.09 -6.82 -0.70
CA LEU A 108 12.02 -6.82 0.41
C LEU A 108 11.29 -6.48 1.72
N LEU A 109 10.61 -5.33 1.78
CA LEU A 109 9.88 -4.85 2.95
C LEU A 109 8.95 -5.93 3.49
N HIS A 110 8.09 -6.47 2.62
CA HIS A 110 7.09 -7.44 3.05
C HIS A 110 7.69 -8.79 3.42
N SER A 111 8.82 -9.20 2.82
CA SER A 111 9.46 -10.46 3.24
C SER A 111 10.16 -10.33 4.59
N LEU A 112 10.84 -9.20 4.86
CA LEU A 112 11.49 -8.94 6.15
C LEU A 112 10.45 -8.90 7.26
N VAL A 113 9.38 -8.13 7.04
CA VAL A 113 8.28 -8.03 8.00
C VAL A 113 7.58 -9.38 8.21
N ALA A 114 7.34 -10.16 7.15
CA ALA A 114 6.70 -11.46 7.28
C ALA A 114 7.54 -12.42 8.14
N ARG A 115 8.84 -12.57 7.81
CA ARG A 115 9.74 -13.48 8.53
C ARG A 115 9.91 -13.04 9.98
N GLY A 116 10.25 -11.77 10.20
CA GLY A 116 10.49 -11.28 11.56
C GLY A 116 9.24 -11.27 12.41
N ARG A 117 8.07 -10.94 11.83
CA ARG A 117 6.82 -10.99 12.60
C ARG A 117 6.40 -12.41 12.97
N ASN A 118 6.61 -13.36 12.07
CA ASN A 118 6.39 -14.77 12.37
C ASN A 118 7.30 -15.25 13.50
N ALA A 119 8.60 -14.92 13.46
CA ALA A 119 9.53 -15.25 14.53
C ALA A 119 9.07 -14.68 15.89
N GLN A 120 8.73 -13.39 15.95
CA GLN A 120 8.21 -12.73 17.16
C GLN A 120 6.93 -13.38 17.73
N LEU A 121 6.10 -13.98 16.87
CA LEU A 121 4.83 -14.59 17.25
C LEU A 121 4.94 -16.11 17.45
N GLY A 122 6.12 -16.72 17.25
CA GLY A 122 6.28 -18.18 17.24
C GLY A 122 5.42 -18.86 16.16
N ARG A 123 5.24 -18.19 15.02
CA ARG A 123 4.42 -18.65 13.90
C ARG A 123 5.26 -19.06 12.71
N THR A 124 4.68 -19.90 11.87
CA THR A 124 5.14 -20.19 10.51
C THR A 124 4.03 -19.83 9.52
N ASP A 125 4.29 -19.97 8.22
CA ASP A 125 3.37 -19.69 7.11
C ASP A 125 3.13 -18.18 6.83
N SER A 126 2.11 -17.87 6.06
CA SER A 126 1.88 -16.59 5.42
C SER A 126 1.46 -15.53 6.45
N VAL A 127 2.12 -14.37 6.41
CA VAL A 127 1.66 -13.17 7.12
C VAL A 127 0.68 -12.39 6.26
N TRP A 128 0.93 -12.34 4.95
CA TRP A 128 0.19 -11.51 4.02
C TRP A 128 -0.93 -12.27 3.31
N SER A 129 -2.02 -11.58 2.99
CA SER A 129 -3.03 -12.12 2.09
C SER A 129 -2.43 -12.42 0.70
N GLY A 130 -2.96 -13.47 0.06
CA GLY A 130 -2.70 -13.79 -1.35
C GLY A 130 -3.50 -12.92 -2.33
N ASP A 131 -4.27 -11.95 -1.82
CA ASP A 131 -4.96 -10.97 -2.65
C ASP A 131 -3.99 -10.14 -3.50
N ALA A 132 -4.48 -9.63 -4.63
CA ALA A 132 -3.70 -8.74 -5.48
C ALA A 132 -3.30 -7.48 -4.70
N PRO A 133 -2.09 -6.93 -4.94
CA PRO A 133 -1.67 -5.70 -4.32
C PRO A 133 -2.60 -4.56 -4.71
N CYS A 134 -2.98 -3.75 -3.72
CA CYS A 134 -3.71 -2.50 -3.90
C CYS A 134 -2.69 -1.35 -3.83
N ASP A 135 -2.08 -1.06 -4.98
CA ASP A 135 -1.24 0.12 -5.17
C ASP A 135 -2.07 1.11 -5.99
N THR A 136 -2.51 2.20 -5.38
CA THR A 136 -3.31 3.22 -6.06
C THR A 136 -2.47 4.44 -6.37
N GLN A 137 -2.62 4.97 -7.59
CA GLN A 137 -2.07 6.26 -7.99
C GLN A 137 -3.16 7.32 -7.96
N ARG A 138 -2.78 8.57 -7.65
CA ARG A 138 -3.69 9.72 -7.63
C ARG A 138 -3.31 10.73 -8.71
N PRO A 139 -4.29 11.20 -9.52
CA PRO A 139 -4.04 12.15 -10.59
C PRO A 139 -3.82 13.59 -10.10
N THR A 140 -4.25 13.97 -8.89
CA THR A 140 -4.17 15.36 -8.41
C THR A 140 -3.48 15.50 -7.05
N ASP A 141 -3.06 16.74 -6.76
CA ASP A 141 -2.43 17.13 -5.49
C ASP A 141 -3.40 16.98 -4.31
N ASP A 142 -4.65 17.44 -4.46
CA ASP A 142 -5.69 17.31 -3.42
C ASP A 142 -5.98 15.84 -3.10
N GLU A 143 -6.07 14.97 -4.12
CA GLU A 143 -6.31 13.55 -3.90
C GLU A 143 -5.12 12.85 -3.24
N SER A 144 -3.90 13.31 -3.54
CA SER A 144 -2.69 12.85 -2.87
C SER A 144 -2.67 13.27 -1.41
N LEU A 145 -3.03 14.52 -1.09
CA LEU A 145 -3.19 15.00 0.29
C LEU A 145 -4.23 14.17 1.05
N MET A 146 -5.39 13.91 0.45
CA MET A 146 -6.43 13.10 1.08
C MET A 146 -6.00 11.65 1.32
N ASP A 147 -5.08 11.13 0.51
CA ASP A 147 -4.48 9.82 0.76
C ASP A 147 -3.59 9.81 2.01
N LEU A 148 -2.77 10.85 2.21
CA LEU A 148 -1.97 11.04 3.42
C LEU A 148 -2.89 11.17 4.65
N VAL A 149 -3.92 12.02 4.56
CA VAL A 149 -4.92 12.20 5.63
C VAL A 149 -5.53 10.85 5.99
N TYR A 150 -6.04 10.11 5.00
CA TYR A 150 -6.62 8.80 5.21
C TYR A 150 -5.66 7.83 5.91
N THR A 151 -4.40 7.78 5.46
CA THR A 151 -3.38 6.90 6.03
C THR A 151 -3.18 7.23 7.51
N LEU A 152 -3.03 8.51 7.85
CA LEU A 152 -2.78 8.97 9.20
C LEU A 152 -4.00 8.86 10.13
N THR A 153 -5.23 9.00 9.60
CA THR A 153 -6.46 8.92 10.39
C THR A 153 -7.09 7.54 10.45
N ASN A 154 -6.52 6.52 9.79
CA ASN A 154 -7.13 5.19 9.68
C ASN A 154 -7.48 4.55 11.05
N PRO A 155 -6.65 4.65 12.11
CA PRO A 155 -7.00 4.16 13.44
C PRO A 155 -8.24 4.85 14.05
N VAL A 156 -8.43 6.12 13.75
CA VAL A 156 -9.57 6.92 14.23
C VAL A 156 -10.82 6.51 13.48
N GLU A 157 -10.76 6.41 12.15
CA GLU A 157 -11.87 5.93 11.31
C GLU A 157 -12.34 4.52 11.69
N ALA A 158 -11.39 3.64 12.05
CA ALA A 158 -11.68 2.29 12.53
C ALA A 158 -12.26 2.28 13.96
N GLY A 159 -12.35 3.42 14.64
CA GLY A 159 -12.85 3.54 16.01
C GLY A 159 -11.92 2.95 17.06
N LEU A 160 -10.63 2.83 16.75
CA LEU A 160 -9.63 2.23 17.64
C LEU A 160 -9.13 3.23 18.68
N VAL A 161 -8.82 4.45 18.23
CA VAL A 161 -8.32 5.55 19.08
C VAL A 161 -9.07 6.84 18.77
N LYS A 162 -9.10 7.76 19.74
CA LYS A 162 -9.77 9.05 19.57
C LYS A 162 -8.93 9.98 18.68
N TRP A 163 -7.62 10.05 18.92
CA TRP A 163 -6.72 10.87 18.12
C TRP A 163 -5.69 9.98 17.42
N SER A 164 -5.27 10.37 16.22
CA SER A 164 -4.31 9.62 15.40
C SER A 164 -2.97 9.44 16.13
N ARG A 165 -2.54 10.49 16.86
CA ARG A 165 -1.36 10.48 17.75
C ARG A 165 -1.43 9.48 18.91
N ASP A 166 -2.63 8.97 19.23
CA ASP A 166 -2.81 7.96 20.28
C ASP A 166 -2.61 6.53 19.76
N TRP A 167 -2.33 6.36 18.46
CA TRP A 167 -2.04 5.05 17.87
C TRP A 167 -0.71 4.50 18.40
N PRO A 168 -0.69 3.31 19.04
CA PRO A 168 0.51 2.85 19.75
C PRO A 168 1.52 2.08 18.88
N SER A 169 1.17 1.70 17.64
CA SER A 169 2.07 1.01 16.71
C SER A 169 2.68 1.99 15.71
N PHE A 170 3.48 1.49 14.76
CA PHE A 170 4.21 2.35 13.82
C PHE A 170 3.27 3.28 13.03
N THR A 171 3.57 4.57 13.11
CA THR A 171 2.90 5.64 12.39
C THR A 171 3.85 6.82 12.23
N THR A 172 3.74 7.54 11.10
CA THR A 172 4.45 8.81 10.86
C THR A 172 3.60 10.01 11.26
N ILE A 173 2.48 9.85 11.97
CA ILE A 173 1.69 10.97 12.49
C ILE A 173 2.58 11.87 13.36
N GLY A 174 2.63 13.17 13.02
CA GLY A 174 3.45 14.15 13.73
C GLY A 174 4.94 14.16 13.38
N TRP A 175 5.39 13.39 12.37
CA TRP A 175 6.70 13.61 11.74
C TRP A 175 6.63 14.79 10.79
N ARG A 176 7.56 15.74 10.91
CA ARG A 176 7.72 16.79 9.91
C ARG A 176 8.38 16.24 8.64
N PHE A 177 8.10 16.86 7.50
CA PHE A 177 8.88 16.59 6.29
C PHE A 177 10.34 17.05 6.51
N GLY A 178 11.30 16.29 6.01
CA GLY A 178 12.73 16.45 6.30
C GLY A 178 13.17 15.85 7.63
N GLU A 179 12.25 15.54 8.55
CA GLU A 179 12.60 14.90 9.82
C GLU A 179 13.14 13.48 9.57
N THR A 180 14.24 13.16 10.22
CA THR A 180 14.88 11.85 10.15
C THR A 180 14.81 11.16 11.51
N ARG A 181 14.33 9.93 11.55
CA ARG A 181 14.40 9.08 12.75
C ARG A 181 15.14 7.79 12.47
N THR A 182 15.87 7.32 13.49
CA THR A 182 16.70 6.12 13.44
C THR A 182 16.03 4.96 14.17
N PHE A 183 16.13 3.76 13.61
CA PHE A 183 15.64 2.51 14.14
C PHE A 183 16.79 1.53 14.29
N LYS A 184 16.78 0.75 15.37
CA LYS A 184 17.82 -0.23 15.65
C LYS A 184 17.43 -1.60 15.12
N ARG A 185 18.41 -2.39 14.69
CA ARG A 185 18.23 -3.79 14.31
C ARG A 185 17.62 -4.53 15.52
N PRO A 186 16.42 -5.10 15.38
CA PRO A 186 15.79 -5.83 16.48
C PRO A 186 16.53 -7.13 16.80
N ASP A 187 16.74 -7.36 18.08
CA ASP A 187 17.42 -8.55 18.61
C ASP A 187 16.67 -9.84 18.25
N GLY A 188 17.42 -10.91 17.91
CA GLY A 188 16.89 -12.26 17.68
C GLY A 188 15.97 -12.43 16.46
N ILE A 189 15.84 -11.42 15.60
CA ILE A 189 15.05 -11.48 14.36
C ILE A 189 15.94 -11.64 13.13
N PHE A 190 17.07 -10.94 13.14
CA PHE A 190 18.04 -10.93 12.07
C PHE A 190 19.27 -11.74 12.49
N ASP A 191 19.95 -12.30 11.50
CA ASP A 191 21.23 -12.96 11.72
C ASP A 191 22.25 -11.94 12.25
N GLU A 192 22.92 -12.25 13.36
CA GLU A 192 23.86 -11.35 14.01
C GLU A 192 25.09 -11.11 13.12
N ASP A 193 25.54 -12.17 12.43
CA ASP A 193 26.65 -12.19 11.48
C ASP A 193 26.20 -11.79 10.05
N GLY A 194 24.93 -11.42 9.87
CA GLY A 194 24.37 -11.05 8.58
C GLY A 194 24.58 -9.58 8.19
N ASP A 195 24.35 -9.27 6.91
CA ASP A 195 24.57 -7.94 6.32
C ASP A 195 23.55 -6.85 6.75
N MET A 196 22.65 -7.16 7.68
CA MET A 196 21.64 -6.21 8.13
C MET A 196 22.29 -5.19 9.08
N PRO A 197 22.27 -3.89 8.80
CA PRO A 197 23.00 -2.88 9.57
C PRO A 197 22.45 -2.72 11.00
N GLU A 198 23.29 -2.36 11.97
CA GLU A 198 22.86 -2.17 13.37
C GLU A 198 21.80 -1.08 13.53
N GLU A 199 21.89 -0.01 12.75
CA GLU A 199 20.93 1.08 12.74
C GLU A 199 20.60 1.51 11.30
N VAL A 200 19.37 1.96 11.09
CA VAL A 200 18.91 2.53 9.82
C VAL A 200 18.05 3.75 10.10
N SER A 201 18.14 4.74 9.22
CA SER A 201 17.36 5.97 9.34
C SER A 201 16.33 6.07 8.23
N LEU A 202 15.17 6.65 8.56
CA LEU A 202 14.13 7.03 7.60
C LEU A 202 13.91 8.54 7.72
N THR A 203 14.06 9.22 6.60
CA THR A 203 13.67 10.63 6.44
C THR A 203 12.28 10.69 5.80
N LEU A 204 11.36 11.46 6.39
CA LEU A 204 10.06 11.70 5.75
C LEU A 204 10.24 12.72 4.64
N VAL A 205 9.92 12.34 3.41
CA VAL A 205 10.08 13.22 2.24
C VAL A 205 8.74 13.85 1.92
N ARG A 206 8.72 15.16 1.63
CA ARG A 206 7.50 15.81 1.14
C ARG A 206 7.16 15.28 -0.27
N PRO A 207 5.91 14.87 -0.54
CA PRO A 207 5.49 14.57 -1.91
C PRO A 207 5.53 15.83 -2.79
N ALA A 208 5.88 15.67 -4.06
CA ALA A 208 5.88 16.76 -5.04
C ALA A 208 4.44 17.19 -5.44
N ILE A 209 3.73 17.77 -4.47
CA ILE A 209 2.38 18.31 -4.56
C ILE A 209 2.36 19.68 -3.88
N PHE A 210 1.43 20.54 -4.27
CA PHE A 210 1.32 21.92 -3.80
C PHE A 210 2.67 22.64 -3.88
N SER A 211 3.25 22.72 -5.09
CA SER A 211 4.62 23.24 -5.34
C SER A 211 4.89 24.66 -4.82
N LYS A 212 3.84 25.43 -4.52
CA LYS A 212 3.93 26.78 -3.95
C LYS A 212 4.10 26.80 -2.42
N LEU A 213 3.93 25.67 -1.75
CA LEU A 213 4.14 25.53 -0.31
C LEU A 213 5.53 24.95 -0.04
N ASP A 214 6.16 25.44 1.02
CA ASP A 214 7.34 24.80 1.60
C ASP A 214 6.93 23.60 2.49
N ASP A 215 7.93 22.95 3.07
CA ASP A 215 7.76 21.74 3.87
C ASP A 215 6.90 21.97 5.12
N ASP A 216 7.11 23.09 5.83
CA ASP A 216 6.37 23.41 7.06
C ASP A 216 4.93 23.83 6.75
N ALA A 217 4.71 24.70 5.75
CA ALA A 217 3.37 25.11 5.35
C ALA A 217 2.53 23.94 4.83
N PHE A 218 3.15 23.00 4.11
CA PHE A 218 2.46 21.79 3.67
C PHE A 218 2.19 20.83 4.83
N TYR A 219 3.12 20.68 5.78
CA TYR A 219 2.90 19.91 7.00
C TYR A 219 1.73 20.46 7.82
N ASP A 220 1.66 21.77 8.02
CA ASP A 220 0.56 22.42 8.74
C ASP A 220 -0.78 22.18 8.04
N LYS A 221 -0.82 22.36 6.70
CA LYS A 221 -2.00 22.04 5.88
C LYS A 221 -2.44 20.58 6.04
N LEU A 222 -1.51 19.64 6.06
CA LEU A 222 -1.81 18.21 6.30
C LEU A 222 -2.38 17.98 7.69
N MET A 223 -1.77 18.57 8.73
CA MET A 223 -2.21 18.38 10.10
C MET A 223 -3.57 19.02 10.40
N ASP A 224 -3.89 20.14 9.75
CA ASP A 224 -5.23 20.74 9.79
C ASP A 224 -6.28 19.81 9.17
N ALA A 225 -6.00 19.24 7.99
CA ALA A 225 -6.90 18.30 7.33
C ALA A 225 -7.07 16.99 8.15
N VAL A 226 -5.98 16.50 8.76
CA VAL A 226 -6.04 15.37 9.71
C VAL A 226 -6.94 15.71 10.89
N ARG A 227 -6.79 16.90 11.49
CA ARG A 227 -7.61 17.33 12.62
C ARG A 227 -9.09 17.44 12.25
N GLU A 228 -9.41 18.03 11.11
CA GLU A 228 -10.77 18.13 10.61
C GLU A 228 -11.39 16.74 10.46
N ARG A 229 -10.66 15.81 9.82
CA ARG A 229 -11.10 14.44 9.61
C ARG A 229 -11.32 13.68 10.93
N GLU A 230 -10.45 13.85 11.92
CA GLU A 230 -10.66 13.30 13.26
C GLU A 230 -11.97 13.80 13.86
N LEU A 231 -12.23 15.11 13.80
CA LEU A 231 -13.44 15.72 14.35
C LEU A 231 -14.72 15.25 13.63
N GLU A 232 -14.67 15.03 12.32
CA GLU A 232 -15.75 14.38 11.56
C GLU A 232 -16.07 13.00 12.11
N VAL A 233 -15.05 12.16 12.29
CA VAL A 233 -15.23 10.81 12.83
C VAL A 233 -15.76 10.89 14.26
N HIS A 234 -15.35 11.86 15.07
CA HIS A 234 -15.88 12.04 16.43
C HIS A 234 -17.36 12.41 16.41
N ARG A 235 -17.79 13.30 15.50
CA ARG A 235 -19.21 13.63 15.29
C ARG A 235 -20.00 12.39 14.87
N TYR A 236 -19.47 11.61 13.93
CA TYR A 236 -20.09 10.36 13.48
C TYR A 236 -20.23 9.36 14.62
N MET A 237 -19.16 9.07 15.36
CA MET A 237 -19.15 8.12 16.48
C MET A 237 -20.15 8.51 17.57
N ARG A 238 -20.24 9.81 17.90
CA ARG A 238 -21.28 10.34 18.82
C ARG A 238 -22.69 10.13 18.28
N LYS A 239 -22.92 10.47 17.01
CA LYS A 239 -24.22 10.29 16.33
C LYS A 239 -24.71 8.84 16.35
N VAL A 240 -23.80 7.88 16.20
CA VAL A 240 -24.14 6.44 16.20
C VAL A 240 -23.98 5.76 17.57
N GLY A 241 -23.73 6.53 18.64
CA GLY A 241 -23.59 6.00 20.00
C GLY A 241 -22.39 5.06 20.22
N ARG A 242 -21.36 5.13 19.37
CA ARG A 242 -20.17 4.26 19.46
C ARG A 242 -19.04 4.94 20.22
N ARG A 243 -18.29 4.15 21.00
CA ARG A 243 -17.09 4.59 21.72
C ARG A 243 -15.84 4.07 21.03
N PHE A 244 -14.74 4.82 21.14
CA PHE A 244 -13.41 4.35 20.73
C PHE A 244 -12.92 3.22 21.63
N MET A 245 -12.16 2.28 21.08
CA MET A 245 -11.62 1.14 21.81
C MET A 245 -10.64 1.56 22.91
N GLY A 246 -9.69 2.44 22.59
CA GLY A 246 -8.68 2.97 23.49
C GLY A 246 -7.45 2.08 23.66
N GLN A 247 -6.33 2.71 24.05
CA GLN A 247 -5.01 2.06 24.12
C GLN A 247 -4.98 0.83 25.05
N ARG A 248 -5.66 0.88 26.21
CA ARG A 248 -5.70 -0.25 27.17
C ARG A 248 -6.30 -1.52 26.54
N LYS A 249 -7.32 -1.40 25.69
CA LYS A 249 -7.93 -2.54 25.00
C LYS A 249 -7.09 -2.98 23.81
N LEU A 250 -6.45 -2.04 23.09
CA LEU A 250 -5.52 -2.35 22.01
C LEU A 250 -4.30 -3.14 22.49
N ALA A 251 -3.75 -2.81 23.66
CA ALA A 251 -2.64 -3.56 24.26
C ALA A 251 -3.00 -5.03 24.55
N ARG A 252 -4.30 -5.31 24.76
CA ARG A 252 -4.85 -6.66 25.00
C ARG A 252 -5.31 -7.36 23.71
N GLN A 253 -5.19 -6.71 22.55
CA GLN A 253 -5.64 -7.28 21.28
C GLN A 253 -4.76 -8.47 20.90
N ARG A 254 -5.36 -9.65 20.86
CA ARG A 254 -4.68 -10.89 20.46
C ARG A 254 -4.44 -10.92 18.95
N TRP A 255 -3.24 -11.31 18.55
CA TRP A 255 -2.85 -11.36 17.14
C TRP A 255 -3.68 -12.36 16.31
N ASN A 256 -4.16 -13.43 16.95
CA ASN A 256 -4.92 -14.51 16.31
C ASN A 256 -6.42 -14.22 16.17
N ARG A 257 -6.81 -12.96 16.38
CA ARG A 257 -8.18 -12.48 16.16
C ARG A 257 -8.22 -11.68 14.86
N ALA A 258 -9.43 -11.48 14.35
CA ALA A 258 -9.69 -10.68 13.16
C ALA A 258 -10.89 -9.74 13.44
N PRO A 259 -11.10 -8.69 12.63
CA PRO A 259 -12.30 -7.86 12.73
C PRO A 259 -13.56 -8.70 12.55
N GLN A 260 -14.60 -8.38 13.32
CA GLN A 260 -15.93 -8.99 13.18
C GLN A 260 -16.78 -8.30 12.11
N SER A 261 -16.31 -7.18 11.55
CA SER A 261 -17.04 -6.47 10.50
C SER A 261 -17.12 -7.32 9.23
N PHE A 262 -18.32 -7.31 8.62
CA PHE A 262 -18.54 -7.89 7.32
C PHE A 262 -17.59 -7.29 6.29
N GLU A 263 -17.05 -8.14 5.44
CA GLU A 263 -16.26 -7.75 4.28
C GLU A 263 -16.91 -8.33 3.04
N GLU A 264 -17.23 -7.45 2.09
CA GLU A 264 -17.64 -7.88 0.77
C GLU A 264 -16.43 -8.50 0.05
N ARG A 265 -16.54 -9.78 -0.29
CA ARG A 265 -15.46 -10.54 -0.93
C ARG A 265 -15.60 -10.53 -2.45
N PHE A 266 -14.47 -10.74 -3.13
CA PHE A 266 -14.38 -10.85 -4.60
C PHE A 266 -14.79 -9.58 -5.35
N THR A 267 -14.55 -8.43 -4.74
CA THR A 267 -14.67 -7.11 -5.36
C THR A 267 -13.44 -6.81 -6.23
N ILE A 268 -13.54 -5.78 -7.07
CA ILE A 268 -12.43 -5.36 -7.93
C ILE A 268 -11.44 -4.53 -7.09
N THR A 269 -10.18 -4.96 -7.02
CA THR A 269 -9.11 -4.13 -6.48
C THR A 269 -8.85 -2.95 -7.43
N PRO A 270 -9.07 -1.69 -7.01
CA PRO A 270 -8.84 -0.54 -7.86
C PRO A 270 -7.34 -0.36 -8.16
N LYS A 271 -7.00 0.06 -9.38
CA LYS A 271 -5.65 0.52 -9.76
C LYS A 271 -5.52 2.04 -9.63
N HIS A 272 -6.59 2.74 -10.00
CA HIS A 272 -6.72 4.19 -9.94
C HIS A 272 -7.89 4.51 -9.03
N ALA A 273 -7.76 5.57 -8.25
CA ALA A 273 -8.83 6.03 -7.40
C ALA A 273 -8.85 7.56 -7.42
N ALA A 274 -10.03 8.13 -7.58
CA ALA A 274 -10.25 9.57 -7.63
C ALA A 274 -11.66 9.86 -7.11
N SER A 275 -11.87 11.08 -6.64
CA SER A 275 -13.17 11.62 -6.27
C SER A 275 -14.12 11.73 -7.48
N CYS A 276 -13.55 11.88 -8.68
CA CYS A 276 -14.27 12.02 -9.94
C CYS A 276 -14.13 10.77 -10.82
N LEU A 277 -15.26 10.17 -11.21
CA LEU A 277 -15.29 8.99 -12.08
C LEU A 277 -14.60 9.24 -13.44
N ARG A 278 -14.72 10.46 -13.99
CA ARG A 278 -14.08 10.83 -15.26
C ARG A 278 -12.55 10.67 -15.19
N LEU A 279 -11.93 11.10 -14.09
CA LEU A 279 -10.48 10.97 -13.89
C LEU A 279 -10.07 9.49 -13.84
N VAL A 280 -10.81 8.67 -13.08
CA VAL A 280 -10.56 7.21 -13.04
C VAL A 280 -10.68 6.58 -14.42
N LEU A 281 -11.72 6.95 -15.19
CA LEU A 281 -11.94 6.39 -16.53
C LEU A 281 -10.85 6.79 -17.52
N ASN A 282 -10.30 8.01 -17.43
CA ASN A 282 -9.19 8.45 -18.27
C ASN A 282 -7.93 7.62 -17.99
N GLU A 283 -7.58 7.39 -16.72
CA GLU A 283 -6.44 6.53 -16.37
C GLU A 283 -6.67 5.07 -16.77
N VAL A 284 -7.89 4.56 -16.62
CA VAL A 284 -8.25 3.21 -17.09
C VAL A 284 -8.14 3.09 -18.62
N ALA A 285 -8.39 4.17 -19.38
CA ALA A 285 -8.19 4.17 -20.83
C ALA A 285 -6.70 4.10 -21.20
N ARG A 286 -5.85 4.89 -20.54
CA ARG A 286 -4.39 4.85 -20.71
C ARG A 286 -3.82 3.47 -20.37
N ASP A 287 -4.28 2.87 -19.28
CA ASP A 287 -3.94 1.48 -18.91
C ASP A 287 -4.26 0.49 -20.04
N ARG A 288 -5.39 0.67 -20.75
CA ARG A 288 -5.82 -0.24 -21.82
C ARG A 288 -5.01 -0.07 -23.08
N GLU A 289 -4.59 1.14 -23.40
CA GLU A 289 -3.69 1.45 -24.50
C GLU A 289 -2.33 0.80 -24.24
N TRP A 290 -1.78 1.01 -23.04
CA TRP A 290 -0.55 0.34 -22.63
C TRP A 290 -0.66 -1.19 -22.65
N GLU A 291 -1.78 -1.76 -22.16
CA GLU A 291 -2.04 -3.21 -22.20
C GLU A 291 -2.08 -3.75 -23.65
N ARG A 292 -2.54 -2.94 -24.61
CA ARG A 292 -2.58 -3.29 -26.05
C ARG A 292 -1.18 -3.33 -26.63
N ASP A 293 -0.40 -2.27 -26.44
CA ASP A 293 0.97 -2.16 -26.96
C ASP A 293 1.85 -3.26 -26.38
N TYR A 294 1.71 -3.52 -25.07
CA TYR A 294 2.39 -4.61 -24.40
C TYR A 294 2.00 -5.98 -24.99
N ALA A 295 0.71 -6.19 -25.27
CA ALA A 295 0.23 -7.45 -25.85
C ALA A 295 0.78 -7.67 -27.27
N ALA A 296 0.84 -6.61 -28.09
CA ALA A 296 1.42 -6.65 -29.42
C ALA A 296 2.92 -6.96 -29.38
N ALA A 297 3.69 -6.24 -28.55
CA ALA A 297 5.12 -6.50 -28.36
C ALA A 297 5.38 -7.93 -27.87
N ARG A 298 4.56 -8.43 -26.94
CA ARG A 298 4.67 -9.81 -26.47
C ARG A 298 4.34 -10.84 -27.55
N ALA A 299 3.41 -10.55 -28.46
CA ALA A 299 3.10 -11.44 -29.58
C ALA A 299 4.27 -11.52 -30.57
N ALA A 300 4.84 -10.36 -30.95
CA ALA A 300 6.04 -10.29 -31.80
C ALA A 300 7.22 -11.06 -31.18
N LEU A 301 7.50 -10.84 -29.89
CA LEU A 301 8.55 -11.57 -29.17
C LEU A 301 8.36 -13.09 -29.22
N LEU A 302 7.12 -13.57 -29.03
CA LEU A 302 6.81 -15.00 -29.09
C LEU A 302 6.90 -15.59 -30.50
N ALA A 303 6.72 -14.76 -31.53
CA ALA A 303 6.93 -15.14 -32.92
C ALA A 303 8.42 -15.12 -33.34
N GLY A 304 9.33 -14.66 -32.47
CA GLY A 304 10.74 -14.49 -32.77
C GLY A 304 11.04 -13.22 -33.58
N GLU A 305 10.09 -12.29 -33.65
CA GLU A 305 10.25 -11.01 -34.34
C GLU A 305 10.85 -9.95 -33.40
N PRO A 306 11.53 -8.91 -33.94
CA PRO A 306 11.96 -7.76 -33.15
C PRO A 306 10.77 -7.12 -32.43
N ALA A 307 10.88 -6.99 -31.10
CA ALA A 307 9.80 -6.48 -30.27
C ALA A 307 10.32 -5.41 -29.30
N VAL A 308 9.73 -4.22 -29.38
CA VAL A 308 9.99 -3.13 -28.43
C VAL A 308 8.77 -2.97 -27.54
N PHE A 309 8.95 -3.14 -26.22
CA PHE A 309 7.87 -3.05 -25.25
C PHE A 309 7.59 -1.60 -24.84
N PRO A 310 6.35 -1.25 -24.46
CA PRO A 310 6.02 0.11 -24.06
C PRO A 310 6.72 0.51 -22.75
N ALA A 311 6.99 1.81 -22.60
CA ALA A 311 7.58 2.40 -21.40
C ALA A 311 6.86 1.93 -20.12
N GLY A 312 7.61 1.72 -19.05
CA GLY A 312 7.08 1.16 -17.81
C GLY A 312 6.93 -0.37 -17.79
N THR A 313 7.32 -1.07 -18.87
CA THR A 313 7.49 -2.53 -18.85
C THR A 313 8.59 -2.93 -17.87
N TYR A 314 8.19 -3.50 -16.73
CA TYR A 314 9.11 -3.87 -15.65
C TYR A 314 9.66 -5.30 -15.79
N TRP A 315 8.78 -6.31 -15.71
CA TRP A 315 9.22 -7.71 -15.51
C TRP A 315 10.00 -8.23 -16.71
N MET A 316 9.49 -8.03 -17.92
CA MET A 316 10.16 -8.48 -19.15
C MET A 316 11.52 -7.79 -19.32
N ARG A 317 11.62 -6.49 -19.02
CA ARG A 317 12.89 -5.76 -19.09
C ARG A 317 13.92 -6.36 -18.14
N ARG A 318 13.53 -6.58 -16.88
CA ARG A 318 14.45 -7.00 -15.82
C ARG A 318 14.89 -8.46 -15.94
N PHE A 319 13.99 -9.35 -16.34
CA PHE A 319 14.23 -10.79 -16.28
C PHE A 319 14.35 -11.48 -17.64
N ALA A 320 13.86 -10.86 -18.71
CA ALA A 320 13.97 -11.38 -20.07
C ALA A 320 14.81 -10.49 -21.00
N GLY A 321 15.30 -9.33 -20.52
CA GLY A 321 16.22 -8.47 -21.27
C GLY A 321 15.62 -7.82 -22.51
N VAL A 322 14.29 -7.65 -22.57
CA VAL A 322 13.63 -7.06 -23.74
C VAL A 322 13.91 -5.56 -23.85
N ASP A 323 13.91 -5.06 -25.08
CA ASP A 323 13.97 -3.63 -25.35
C ASP A 323 12.67 -2.95 -24.93
N VAL A 324 12.80 -1.75 -24.36
CA VAL A 324 11.68 -0.96 -23.84
C VAL A 324 11.81 0.49 -24.31
N ILE A 325 10.71 1.07 -24.79
CA ILE A 325 10.64 2.50 -25.13
C ILE A 325 11.02 3.32 -23.90
N ALA A 326 11.87 4.34 -24.08
CA ALA A 326 12.21 5.27 -23.02
C ALA A 326 10.96 5.99 -22.50
N GLN A 327 10.87 6.17 -21.18
CA GLN A 327 9.82 7.00 -20.60
C GLN A 327 10.06 8.46 -21.02
N ALA A 328 9.03 9.11 -21.56
CA ALA A 328 9.07 10.55 -21.81
C ALA A 328 9.30 11.31 -20.47
N PRO A 329 10.03 12.43 -20.50
CA PRO A 329 10.38 13.19 -19.29
C PRO A 329 9.18 13.63 -18.47
#